data_AF-A0A0Q8QVP4-F1
#
_entry.id   AF-A0A0Q8QVP4-F1
#
_cell.length_a   1.000
_cell.length_b   1.000
_cell.length_c   1.000
_cell.angle_alpha   90.00
_cell.angle_beta   90.00
_cell.angle_gamma   90.00
#
_symmetry.space_group_name_H-M   'P 1'
#
loop_
_entity.id
_entity.type
_entity.pdbx_description
1 polymer ?
#
loop_
_entity_poly.entity_id
_entity_poly.type
_entity_poly.pdbx_seq_one_letter_code
_entity_poly.pdbx_strand_id
1 'polypeptide(L)' 'MARAGTKQAMLVGMLARDHGATIREIVDLTGWKANTVHSALSTLRTSGRDIAVEDVGGERRYRLAGD' A
#
# COMPACT_ATOMS: atom_id res chain seq x y z
N MET A 1 -0.71 15.04 -7.62
CA MET A 1 -2.07 14.49 -7.38
C MET A 1 -2.17 13.15 -8.09
N ALA A 2 -2.35 12.03 -7.38
CA ALA A 2 -2.56 10.74 -8.03
C ALA A 2 -3.89 10.78 -8.78
N ARG A 3 -3.91 10.41 -10.07
CA ARG A 3 -5.14 10.40 -10.85
C ARG A 3 -6.14 9.40 -10.25
N ALA A 4 -7.34 9.89 -9.92
CA ALA A 4 -8.45 9.05 -9.48
C ALA A 4 -8.72 7.94 -10.52
N GLY A 5 -8.98 6.71 -10.06
CA GLY A 5 -9.24 5.54 -10.91
C GLY A 5 -8.03 4.70 -11.30
N THR A 6 -6.80 5.07 -10.91
CA THR A 6 -5.62 4.21 -11.14
C THR A 6 -5.45 3.19 -10.01
N LYS A 7 -4.87 2.02 -10.32
CA LYS A 7 -4.51 1.02 -9.29
C LYS A 7 -3.55 1.57 -8.23
N GLN A 8 -2.71 2.54 -8.59
CA GLN A 8 -1.86 3.26 -7.63
C GLN A 8 -2.67 4.15 -6.69
N ALA A 9 -3.70 4.86 -7.18
CA ALA A 9 -4.62 5.62 -6.33
C ALA A 9 -5.41 4.68 -5.39
N MET A 10 -5.80 3.49 -5.85
CA MET A 10 -6.40 2.46 -4.98
C MET A 10 -5.43 2.02 -3.89
N LEU A 11 -4.18 1.69 -4.22
CA LEU A 11 -3.15 1.35 -3.23
C LEU A 11 -3.00 2.45 -2.17
N VAL A 12 -2.84 3.71 -2.59
CA VAL A 12 -2.73 4.85 -1.65
C VAL A 12 -3.96 4.92 -0.74
N GLY A 13 -5.17 4.79 -1.30
CA GLY A 13 -6.41 4.77 -0.51
C GLY A 13 -6.53 3.59 0.45
N MET A 14 -5.91 2.44 0.15
CA MET A 14 -5.85 1.29 1.06
C MET A 14 -4.87 1.54 2.22
N LEU A 15 -3.69 2.10 1.93
CA LEU A 15 -2.66 2.38 2.92
C LEU A 15 -3.03 3.55 3.84
N ALA A 16 -3.85 4.48 3.38
CA ALA A 16 -4.36 5.62 4.16
C ALA A 16 -5.41 5.24 5.22
N ARG A 17 -5.90 3.99 5.24
CA ARG A 17 -6.90 3.54 6.21
C ARG A 17 -6.30 3.38 7.61
N ASP A 18 -7.13 3.46 8.64
CA ASP A 18 -6.74 3.24 10.05
C ASP A 18 -6.25 1.82 10.37
N HIS A 19 -6.37 0.88 9.45
CA HIS A 19 -5.74 -0.43 9.55
C HIS A 19 -4.58 -0.58 8.57
N GLY A 20 -4.40 0.31 7.59
CA GLY A 20 -3.53 0.06 6.45
C GLY A 20 -3.98 -1.18 5.66
N ALA A 21 -3.08 -1.80 4.89
CA ALA A 21 -3.38 -2.99 4.12
C ALA A 21 -2.24 -4.01 4.09
N THR A 22 -2.59 -5.28 3.96
CA THR A 22 -1.62 -6.36 3.76
C THR A 22 -1.35 -6.57 2.27
N ILE A 23 -0.23 -7.22 1.92
CA ILE A 23 0.07 -7.55 0.51
C ILE A 23 -1.08 -8.37 -0.11
N ARG A 24 -1.65 -9.31 0.66
CA ARG A 24 -2.76 -10.15 0.20
C ARG A 24 -4.00 -9.31 -0.12
N GLU A 25 -4.41 -8.42 0.78
CA GLU A 25 -5.55 -7.53 0.55
C GLU A 25 -5.33 -6.67 -0.71
N ILE A 26 -4.12 -6.15 -0.92
CA ILE A 26 -3.78 -5.35 -2.10
C ILE A 26 -3.84 -6.19 -3.37
N VAL A 27 -3.29 -7.41 -3.36
CA VAL A 27 -3.36 -8.36 -4.48
C VAL A 27 -4.82 -8.66 -4.83
N ASP A 28 -5.63 -9.01 -3.84
CA ASP A 28 -7.04 -9.39 -4.01
C ASP A 28 -7.85 -8.23 -4.64
N LEU A 29 -7.63 -6.98 -4.22
CA LEU A 29 -8.37 -5.83 -4.73
C LEU A 29 -7.86 -5.32 -6.09
N THR A 30 -6.55 -5.36 -6.33
CA THR A 30 -5.94 -4.76 -7.53
C THR A 30 -5.71 -5.76 -8.68
N GLY A 31 -5.73 -7.06 -8.39
CA GLY A 31 -5.32 -8.14 -9.30
C GLY A 31 -3.83 -8.11 -9.65
N TRP A 32 -3.01 -7.37 -8.90
CA TRP A 32 -1.56 -7.36 -9.10
C TRP A 32 -0.91 -8.60 -8.50
N LYS A 33 0.24 -9.00 -9.05
CA LYS A 33 1.10 -9.97 -8.39
C LYS A 33 1.80 -9.31 -7.20
N ALA A 34 2.16 -10.09 -6.18
CA ALA A 34 2.83 -9.60 -4.98
C ALA A 34 4.11 -8.80 -5.29
N ASN A 35 4.91 -9.23 -6.26
CA ASN A 35 6.11 -8.49 -6.69
C ASN A 35 5.78 -7.09 -7.23
N THR A 36 4.69 -6.93 -7.98
CA THR A 36 4.20 -5.62 -8.45
C THR A 36 3.76 -4.74 -7.28
N VAL A 37 3.12 -5.32 -6.26
CA VAL A 37 2.76 -4.58 -5.04
C VAL A 37 4.02 -4.08 -4.32
N HIS A 38 5.04 -4.91 -4.17
CA HIS A 38 6.32 -4.50 -3.57
C HIS A 38 6.99 -3.37 -4.37
N SER A 39 7.03 -3.47 -5.70
CA SER A 39 7.54 -2.39 -6.55
C SER A 39 6.73 -1.11 -6.37
N ALA A 40 5.39 -1.19 -6.34
CA ALA A 40 4.54 -0.03 -6.13
C ALA A 40 4.77 0.63 -4.76
N LEU A 41 4.87 -0.17 -3.69
CA LEU A 41 5.21 0.32 -2.34
C LEU A 41 6.57 1.01 -2.33
N SER A 42 7.58 0.44 -3.00
CA SER A 42 8.90 1.07 -3.15
C SER A 42 8.79 2.43 -3.85
N THR A 43 8.04 2.50 -4.96
CA THR A 43 7.79 3.77 -5.67
C THR A 43 7.07 4.80 -4.79
N LEU A 44 6.13 4.38 -3.94
CA LEU A 44 5.47 5.30 -3.00
C LEU A 44 6.47 5.86 -1.99
N ARG A 45 7.39 5.05 -1.45
CA ARG A 45 8.44 5.50 -0.53
C ARG A 45 9.39 6.49 -1.21
N THR A 46 9.85 6.19 -2.42
CA THR A 46 10.73 7.10 -3.17
C THR A 46 10.02 8.38 -3.61
N SER A 47 8.68 8.38 -3.68
CA SER A 47 7.89 9.60 -3.93
C SER A 47 7.72 10.50 -2.71
N GLY A 48 8.39 10.20 -1.59
CA GLY A 48 8.38 11.01 -0.37
C GLY A 48 7.26 10.67 0.61
N ARG A 49 6.51 9.58 0.40
CA ARG A 49 5.53 9.10 1.39
C ARG A 49 6.21 8.22 2.43
N ASP A 50 5.92 8.47 3.69
CA ASP A 50 6.30 7.56 4.76
C ASP A 50 5.31 6.39 4.84
N ILE A 51 5.85 5.18 4.95
CA ILE A 51 5.08 3.94 5.00
C ILE A 51 5.53 3.15 6.22
N ALA A 52 4.68 3.16 7.25
CA ALA A 52 4.81 2.30 8.40
C ALA A 52 4.51 0.86 8.02
N VAL A 53 5.26 -0.06 8.62
CA VAL A 53 5.06 -1.51 8.46
C VAL A 53 4.99 -2.12 9.85
N GLU A 54 3.91 -2.83 10.10
CA GLU A 54 3.65 -3.51 11.37
C GLU A 54 3.46 -5.00 11.09
N ASP A 55 3.98 -5.86 11.97
CA ASP A 55 3.68 -7.28 11.94
C ASP A 55 2.53 -7.55 12.91
N VAL A 56 1.39 -8.00 12.37
CA VAL A 56 0.20 -8.32 13.15
C VAL A 56 -0.08 -9.81 12.97
N GLY A 57 0.35 -10.61 13.95
CA GLY A 57 0.08 -12.05 13.96
C GLY A 57 0.76 -12.83 12.82
N GLY A 58 1.94 -12.39 12.37
CA GLY A 58 2.68 -13.02 11.27
C GLY A 58 2.31 -12.50 9.88
N GLU A 59 1.40 -11.52 9.78
CA GLU A 59 1.09 -10.84 8.53
C GLU A 59 1.57 -9.38 8.56
N ARG A 60 2.35 -9.00 7.55
CA ARG A 60 2.84 -7.62 7.40
C ARG A 60 1.74 -6.71 6.90
N ARG A 61 1.50 -5.63 7.64
CA ARG A 61 0.52 -4.60 7.36
C ARG A 61 1.20 -3.27 7.07
N TYR A 62 0.83 -2.65 5.95
CA TYR A 62 1.45 -1.44 5.43
C TYR A 62 0.47 -0.28 5.58
N ARG A 63 0.94 0.85 6.09
CA ARG A 63 0.12 2.04 6.33
C ARG A 63 0.90 3.29 5.94
N LEU A 64 0.23 4.32 5.44
CA LEU A 64 0.85 5.64 5.36
C LEU A 64 1.01 6.17 6.79
N ALA A 65 2.25 6.43 7.20
CA ALA A 65 2.46 7.22 8.41
C ALA A 65 1.97 8.63 8.09
N GLY A 66 0.99 9.11 8.85
CA GLY A 66 0.42 10.44 8.63
C GLY A 66 1.52 11.51 8.71
N ASP A 67 1.38 12.52 7.86
CA ASP A 67 2.13 13.78 7.94
C ASP A 67 2.00 14.41 9.34
#